data_AF-A0A7V9TZL5-F1
#
_entry.id   AF-A0A7V9TZL5-F1
#
_cell.length_a   1.000
_cell.length_b   1.000
_cell.length_c   1.000
_cell.angle_alpha   90.00
_cell.angle_beta   90.00
_cell.angle_gamma   90.00
#
_symmetry.space_group_name_H-M   'P 1'
#
loop_
_entity.id
_entity.type
_entity.pdbx_description
1 polymer ?
#
loop_
_entity_poly.entity_id
_entity_poly.type
_entity_poly.pdbx_seq_one_letter_code
_entity_poly.pdbx_strand_id
1 'polypeptide(L)'
;MVLLLIASVGLYARHSGNDSARFNPSGDYHPSNRPADDIGLQFHLQVRYRRGRRVAWGEVASVVQFYRFKSVSVTEKHLRFSTARHHGVQYDFEGSFLRSGNFTTSLDIPGSVPLTGTLRKFVNGRKVMELTTSFVYYVGC
;
A
#
# COMPACT_ATOMS: atom_id res chain seq x y z
N MET A 1 -53.87 -15.84 35.83
CA MET A 1 -52.91 -15.99 34.72
C MET A 1 -52.51 -14.58 34.29
N VAL A 2 -51.36 -14.08 34.75
CA VAL A 2 -50.89 -12.72 34.45
C VAL A 2 -49.77 -12.83 33.43
N LEU A 3 -50.00 -12.31 32.23
CA LEU A 3 -49.02 -12.26 31.15
C LEU A 3 -48.19 -10.97 31.34
N LEU A 4 -46.96 -11.11 31.83
CA LEU A 4 -46.01 -10.00 31.94
C LEU A 4 -45.14 -9.98 30.67
N LEU A 5 -45.24 -8.92 29.89
CA LEU A 5 -44.55 -8.79 28.61
C LEU A 5 -43.95 -7.38 28.56
N ILE A 6 -42.71 -7.20 28.99
CA ILE A 6 -42.00 -5.92 28.77
C ILE A 6 -40.54 -6.17 28.37
N ALA A 7 -40.36 -6.07 27.06
CA ALA A 7 -39.23 -5.56 26.28
C ALA A 7 -37.86 -5.42 26.97
N SER A 8 -36.94 -6.29 26.58
CA SER A 8 -35.50 -6.05 26.66
C SER A 8 -35.12 -4.88 25.76
N VAL A 9 -34.90 -3.70 26.36
CA VAL A 9 -34.23 -2.58 25.69
C VAL A 9 -32.76 -2.97 25.53
N GLY A 10 -32.45 -3.63 24.42
CA GLY A 10 -31.08 -3.82 23.97
C GLY A 10 -30.50 -2.45 23.66
N LEU A 11 -29.75 -1.88 24.61
CA LEU A 11 -28.74 -0.87 24.32
C LEU A 11 -27.70 -1.53 23.41
N TYR A 12 -27.97 -1.53 22.11
CA TYR A 12 -26.91 -1.61 21.12
C TYR A 12 -26.06 -0.37 21.34
N ALA A 13 -24.99 -0.54 22.10
CA ALA A 13 -23.85 0.36 22.03
C ALA A 13 -23.50 0.45 20.55
N ARG A 14 -23.90 1.54 19.91
CA ARG A 14 -23.30 1.98 18.66
C ARG A 14 -21.82 2.09 19.00
N HIS A 15 -21.05 1.11 18.56
CA HIS A 15 -19.62 1.26 18.44
C HIS A 15 -19.43 2.47 17.54
N SER A 16 -19.21 3.63 18.16
CA SER A 16 -18.81 4.85 17.48
C SER A 16 -17.38 4.60 17.02
N GLY A 17 -17.24 3.78 15.97
CA GLY A 17 -16.01 3.66 15.22
C GLY A 17 -15.71 5.07 14.74
N ASN A 18 -14.69 5.65 15.35
CA ASN A 18 -14.21 7.00 15.06
C ASN A 18 -14.28 7.26 13.55
N ASP A 19 -14.96 8.33 13.19
CA ASP A 19 -15.07 8.82 11.83
C ASP A 19 -13.73 8.78 11.08
N SER A 20 -13.70 7.94 10.04
CA SER A 20 -13.33 8.40 8.70
C SER A 20 -11.90 8.96 8.51
N ALA A 21 -10.87 8.33 9.09
CA ALA A 21 -9.50 8.66 8.72
C ALA A 21 -9.31 8.48 7.20
N ARG A 22 -8.94 9.56 6.49
CA ARG A 22 -8.74 9.54 5.03
C ARG A 22 -7.78 8.42 4.64
N PHE A 23 -8.10 7.73 3.54
CA PHE A 23 -7.26 6.64 3.03
C PHE A 23 -5.81 7.10 2.84
N ASN A 24 -4.89 6.50 3.59
CA ASN A 24 -3.50 6.88 3.55
C ASN A 24 -2.62 5.62 3.59
N PRO A 25 -2.16 5.16 2.42
CA PRO A 25 -1.34 3.96 2.31
C PRO A 25 0.16 4.29 2.38
N SER A 26 0.55 5.40 3.02
CA SER A 26 1.98 5.74 3.14
C SER A 26 2.72 4.69 3.96
N GLY A 27 3.92 4.31 3.53
CA GLY A 27 4.81 3.37 4.23
C GLY A 27 5.67 2.56 3.26
N ASP A 28 6.28 1.50 3.79
CA ASP A 28 7.22 0.64 3.08
C ASP A 28 6.59 -0.71 2.73
N TYR A 29 6.81 -1.13 1.48
CA TYR A 29 6.19 -2.33 0.91
C TYR A 29 7.25 -3.29 0.40
N HIS A 30 7.21 -4.52 0.91
CA HIS A 30 8.16 -5.56 0.62
C HIS A 30 7.45 -6.75 -0.05
N PRO A 31 7.90 -7.22 -1.22
CA PRO A 31 7.33 -8.42 -1.82
C PRO A 31 7.53 -9.63 -0.90
N SER A 32 6.48 -10.46 -0.75
CA SER A 32 6.53 -11.67 0.07
C SER A 32 7.38 -12.75 -0.58
N ASN A 33 7.35 -12.86 -1.91
CA ASN A 33 8.18 -13.79 -2.67
C ASN A 33 9.28 -13.00 -3.39
N ARG A 34 10.48 -12.95 -2.80
CA ARG A 34 11.60 -12.18 -3.36
C ARG A 34 12.36 -12.98 -4.41
N PRO A 35 12.77 -12.38 -5.54
CA PRO A 35 13.76 -12.97 -6.43
C PRO A 35 15.10 -13.11 -5.67
N ALA A 36 15.81 -14.22 -5.87
CA ALA A 36 17.12 -14.47 -5.23
C ALA A 36 18.14 -13.36 -5.55
N ASP A 37 18.05 -12.78 -6.74
CA ASP A 37 19.02 -11.80 -7.24
C ASP A 37 18.73 -10.35 -6.79
N ASP A 38 17.63 -10.09 -6.05
CA ASP A 38 17.22 -8.73 -5.65
C ASP A 38 16.68 -8.72 -4.19
N ILE A 39 17.53 -9.18 -3.26
CA ILE A 39 17.21 -9.47 -1.84
C ILE A 39 16.69 -8.23 -1.07
N GLY A 40 17.02 -7.03 -1.56
CA GLY A 40 16.62 -5.74 -0.97
C GLY A 40 15.50 -5.01 -1.71
N LEU A 41 14.82 -5.66 -2.67
CA LEU A 41 13.79 -5.02 -3.46
C LEU A 41 12.57 -4.66 -2.59
N GLN A 42 12.29 -3.38 -2.47
CA GLN A 42 11.12 -2.83 -1.79
C GLN A 42 10.71 -1.51 -2.45
N PHE A 43 9.55 -0.97 -2.09
CA PHE A 43 9.24 0.42 -2.43
C PHE A 43 8.65 1.18 -1.26
N HIS A 44 9.02 2.46 -1.21
CA HIS A 44 8.49 3.42 -0.25
C HIS A 44 7.43 4.27 -0.95
N LEU A 45 6.27 4.43 -0.33
CA LEU A 45 5.17 5.26 -0.83
C LEU A 45 4.83 6.34 0.20
N GLN A 46 4.73 7.58 -0.24
CA GLN A 46 4.16 8.67 0.55
C GLN A 46 2.94 9.24 -0.15
N VAL A 47 1.89 9.50 0.62
CA VAL A 47 0.64 10.10 0.17
C VAL A 47 0.29 11.26 1.09
N ARG A 48 0.01 12.42 0.50
CA ARG A 48 -0.56 13.57 1.21
C ARG A 48 -1.75 14.14 0.47
N TYR A 49 -2.58 14.86 1.22
CA TYR A 49 -3.73 15.58 0.69
C TYR A 49 -3.42 17.08 0.67
N ARG A 50 -3.44 17.70 -0.50
CA ARG A 50 -3.24 19.15 -0.68
C ARG A 50 -4.40 19.74 -1.48
N ARG A 51 -5.10 20.74 -0.91
CA ARG A 51 -6.23 21.43 -1.55
C ARG A 51 -7.27 20.47 -2.14
N GLY A 52 -7.66 19.44 -1.36
CA GLY A 52 -8.61 18.41 -1.78
C GLY A 52 -8.08 17.36 -2.77
N ARG A 53 -6.85 17.51 -3.27
CA ARG A 53 -6.21 16.55 -4.18
C ARG A 53 -5.25 15.64 -3.45
N ARG A 54 -5.22 14.37 -3.84
CA ARG A 54 -4.23 13.40 -3.40
C ARG A 54 -2.95 13.57 -4.21
N VAL A 55 -1.82 13.66 -3.54
CA VAL A 55 -0.48 13.72 -4.12
C VAL A 55 0.32 12.57 -3.57
N ALA A 56 1.01 11.84 -4.45
CA ALA A 56 1.83 10.70 -4.08
C ALA A 56 3.25 10.85 -4.64
N TRP A 57 4.23 10.30 -3.94
CA TRP A 57 5.63 10.21 -4.36
C TRP A 57 6.30 9.06 -3.61
N GLY A 58 7.55 8.77 -3.97
CA GLY A 58 8.29 7.67 -3.39
C GLY A 58 9.33 7.13 -4.35
N GLU A 59 9.81 5.94 -4.06
CA GLU A 59 10.87 5.27 -4.82
C GLU A 59 10.84 3.77 -4.63
N VAL A 60 11.38 3.06 -5.62
CA VAL A 60 11.78 1.66 -5.48
C VAL A 60 13.22 1.65 -4.99
N ALA A 61 13.49 0.88 -3.95
CA ALA A 61 14.83 0.62 -3.45
C ALA A 61 15.26 -0.81 -3.83
N SER A 62 16.50 -0.94 -4.28
CA SER A 62 17.25 -2.20 -4.27
C SER A 62 18.44 -2.07 -3.32
N VAL A 63 19.21 -3.15 -3.16
CA VAL A 63 20.42 -3.15 -2.30
C VAL A 63 21.42 -2.05 -2.66
N VAL A 64 21.48 -1.66 -3.94
CA VAL A 64 22.54 -0.79 -4.48
C VAL A 64 22.04 0.57 -4.95
N GLN A 65 20.73 0.76 -5.14
CA GLN A 65 20.21 1.93 -5.85
C GLN A 65 18.76 2.24 -5.47
N PHE A 66 18.43 3.53 -5.51
CA PHE A 66 17.07 4.05 -5.40
C PHE A 66 16.58 4.57 -6.76
N TYR A 67 15.32 4.28 -7.09
CA TYR A 67 14.65 4.66 -8.33
C TYR A 67 13.39 5.44 -8.01
N ARG A 68 13.47 6.77 -8.11
CA ARG A 68 12.34 7.66 -7.84
C ARG A 68 11.17 7.43 -8.78
N PHE A 69 9.95 7.57 -8.27
CA PHE A 69 8.75 7.53 -9.11
C PHE A 69 8.77 8.69 -10.13
N LYS A 70 8.68 8.34 -11.41
CA LYS A 70 8.40 9.26 -12.51
C LYS A 70 6.91 9.57 -12.57
N SER A 71 6.08 8.55 -12.36
CA SER A 71 4.64 8.67 -12.22
C SER A 71 4.15 7.76 -11.10
N VAL A 72 3.15 8.21 -10.35
CA VAL A 72 2.47 7.42 -9.33
C VAL A 72 1.02 7.85 -9.23
N SER A 73 0.13 6.87 -9.19
CA SER A 73 -1.31 7.04 -9.04
C SER A 73 -1.81 6.14 -7.93
N VAL A 74 -2.48 6.74 -6.96
CA VAL A 74 -3.00 6.05 -5.78
C VAL A 74 -4.49 6.35 -5.68
N THR A 75 -5.33 5.33 -5.80
CA THR A 75 -6.74 5.38 -5.42
C THR A 75 -6.95 4.56 -4.15
N GLU A 76 -8.16 4.52 -3.60
CA GLU A 76 -8.45 3.65 -2.45
C GLU A 76 -8.35 2.16 -2.78
N LYS A 77 -8.40 1.82 -4.08
CA LYS A 77 -8.38 0.45 -4.57
C LYS A 77 -7.09 0.09 -5.29
N HIS A 78 -6.42 1.05 -5.94
CA HIS A 78 -5.31 0.76 -6.85
C HIS A 78 -4.08 1.59 -6.55
N LEU A 79 -2.92 0.97 -6.75
CA LEU A 79 -1.62 1.63 -6.81
C LEU A 79 -0.98 1.30 -8.16
N ARG A 80 -0.54 2.35 -8.86
CA ARG A 80 0.26 2.22 -10.07
C ARG A 80 1.44 3.18 -10.01
N PHE A 81 2.62 2.75 -10.40
CA PHE A 81 3.76 3.65 -10.56
C PHE A 81 4.68 3.21 -11.69
N SER A 82 5.50 4.16 -12.17
CA SER A 82 6.69 3.89 -12.96
C SER A 82 7.84 4.72 -12.38
N THR A 83 9.06 4.19 -12.42
CA THR A 83 10.24 4.94 -11.96
C THR A 83 10.89 5.73 -13.09
N ALA A 84 11.70 6.71 -12.73
CA ALA A 84 12.68 7.27 -13.65
C ALA A 84 13.63 6.15 -14.10
N ARG A 85 14.12 6.26 -15.33
CA ARG A 85 15.15 5.36 -15.86
C ARG A 85 16.50 5.81 -15.33
N HIS A 86 17.25 4.89 -14.70
CA HIS A 86 18.59 5.15 -14.19
C HIS A 86 19.52 4.02 -14.67
N HIS A 87 20.59 4.37 -15.39
CA HIS A 87 21.49 3.42 -16.08
C HIS A 87 20.74 2.33 -16.87
N GLY A 88 19.69 2.72 -17.60
CA GLY A 88 18.89 1.78 -18.38
C GLY A 88 17.85 0.98 -17.58
N VAL A 89 17.91 1.00 -16.26
CA VAL A 89 16.98 0.28 -15.37
C VAL A 89 15.75 1.13 -15.08
N GLN A 90 14.57 0.52 -15.15
CA GLN A 90 13.28 1.11 -14.78
C GLN A 90 12.40 0.05 -14.11
N TYR A 91 11.56 0.47 -13.17
CA TYR A 91 10.53 -0.37 -12.56
C TYR A 91 9.14 0.17 -12.84
N ASP A 92 8.20 -0.74 -13.09
CA ASP A 92 6.77 -0.44 -13.17
C ASP A 92 6.00 -1.34 -12.21
N PHE A 93 4.94 -0.80 -11.63
CA PHE A 93 4.08 -1.54 -10.71
C PHE A 93 2.60 -1.28 -11.01
N GLU A 94 1.81 -2.33 -10.86
CA GLU A 94 0.36 -2.27 -10.84
C GLU A 94 -0.19 -3.23 -9.78
N GLY A 95 -1.01 -2.71 -8.88
CA GLY A 95 -1.56 -3.49 -7.79
C GLY A 95 -2.87 -2.95 -7.24
N SER A 96 -3.46 -3.73 -6.33
CA SER A 96 -4.71 -3.42 -5.67
C SER A 96 -4.61 -3.54 -4.15
N PHE A 97 -5.13 -2.54 -3.44
CA PHE A 97 -5.24 -2.57 -2.00
C PHE A 97 -6.35 -3.55 -1.58
N LEU A 98 -6.04 -4.38 -0.59
CA LEU A 98 -6.97 -5.36 0.00
C LEU A 98 -7.79 -4.78 1.15
N ARG A 99 -7.46 -3.57 1.60
CA ARG A 99 -8.17 -2.83 2.65
C ARG A 99 -8.09 -1.32 2.43
N SER A 100 -9.04 -0.60 3.02
CA SER A 100 -9.05 0.87 3.07
C SER A 100 -8.58 1.39 4.45
N GLY A 101 -8.71 2.70 4.68
CA GLY A 101 -8.32 3.35 5.94
C GLY A 101 -6.92 3.97 5.93
N ASN A 102 -6.50 4.48 7.08
CA ASN A 102 -5.20 5.12 7.27
C ASN A 102 -4.19 4.13 7.85
N PHE A 103 -3.22 3.71 7.05
CA PHE A 103 -2.24 2.70 7.44
C PHE A 103 -1.17 3.27 8.40
N THR A 104 -1.07 4.60 8.53
CA THR A 104 -0.07 5.25 9.39
C THR A 104 -0.53 5.35 10.85
N THR A 105 -1.83 5.20 11.13
CA THR A 105 -2.40 5.31 12.49
C THR A 105 -2.85 3.98 13.07
N SER A 106 -2.91 2.93 12.24
CA SER A 106 -3.14 1.57 12.72
C SER A 106 -1.86 1.06 13.37
N LEU A 107 -1.73 1.26 14.68
CA LEU A 107 -0.61 0.84 15.52
C LEU A 107 -0.30 -0.68 15.45
N ASP A 108 -1.18 -1.49 14.83
CA ASP A 108 -1.18 -2.94 14.95
C ASP A 108 -0.65 -3.74 13.74
N ILE A 109 -0.09 -3.16 12.67
CA ILE A 109 0.13 -4.02 11.48
C ILE A 109 1.42 -3.90 10.66
N PRO A 110 2.61 -3.77 11.29
CA PRO A 110 3.84 -4.30 10.69
C PRO A 110 3.65 -5.77 10.29
N GLY A 111 4.02 -6.14 9.06
CA GLY A 111 3.85 -7.51 8.58
C GLY A 111 2.48 -7.81 7.94
N SER A 112 1.53 -6.86 7.88
CA SER A 112 0.30 -7.08 7.10
C SER A 112 0.54 -7.18 5.61
N VAL A 113 -0.37 -7.82 4.90
CA VAL A 113 -0.41 -7.82 3.43
C VAL A 113 -1.59 -6.97 2.95
N PRO A 114 -1.48 -5.63 2.92
CA PRO A 114 -2.58 -4.78 2.46
C PRO A 114 -2.62 -4.61 0.94
N LEU A 115 -1.66 -5.17 0.19
CA LEU A 115 -1.48 -4.91 -1.24
C LEU A 115 -1.07 -6.18 -1.97
N THR A 116 -1.65 -6.42 -3.13
CA THR A 116 -1.17 -7.40 -4.11
C THR A 116 -0.89 -6.69 -5.44
N GLY A 117 0.04 -7.19 -6.23
CA GLY A 117 0.31 -6.60 -7.53
C GLY A 117 1.46 -7.25 -8.27
N THR A 118 1.77 -6.67 -9.42
CA THR A 118 2.86 -7.09 -10.29
C THR A 118 3.90 -5.99 -10.40
N LEU A 119 5.10 -6.26 -9.90
CA LEU A 119 6.29 -5.44 -10.06
C LEU A 119 7.10 -5.95 -11.26
N ARG A 120 7.51 -5.06 -12.16
CA ARG A 120 8.26 -5.39 -13.37
C ARG A 120 9.54 -4.58 -13.40
N LYS A 121 10.65 -5.23 -13.76
CA LYS A 121 11.94 -4.57 -14.00
C LYS A 121 12.24 -4.60 -15.50
N PHE A 122 12.67 -3.46 -16.00
CA PHE A 122 13.12 -3.27 -17.36
C PHE A 122 14.59 -2.86 -17.36
N VAL A 123 15.37 -3.41 -18.28
CA VAL A 123 16.75 -3.01 -18.56
C VAL A 123 16.83 -2.66 -20.04
N ASN A 124 17.21 -1.42 -20.34
CA ASN A 124 17.24 -0.87 -21.69
C ASN A 124 15.92 -1.06 -22.45
N GLY A 125 14.80 -0.92 -21.74
CA GLY A 125 13.44 -1.07 -22.28
C GLY A 125 12.96 -2.51 -22.44
N ARG A 126 13.80 -3.53 -22.23
CA ARG A 126 13.40 -4.94 -22.23
C ARG A 126 12.99 -5.39 -20.83
N LYS A 127 11.84 -6.04 -20.70
CA LYS A 127 11.40 -6.65 -19.43
C LYS A 127 12.35 -7.82 -19.10
N VAL A 128 12.97 -7.76 -17.92
CA VAL A 128 13.92 -8.78 -17.43
C VAL A 128 13.42 -9.49 -16.17
N MET A 129 12.40 -8.95 -15.51
CA MET A 129 11.78 -9.55 -14.33
C MET A 129 10.30 -9.15 -14.29
N GLU A 130 9.47 -10.09 -13.85
CA GLU A 130 8.08 -9.86 -13.49
C GLU A 130 7.79 -10.63 -12.21
N LEU A 131 7.28 -9.93 -11.20
CA LEU A 131 6.99 -10.47 -9.89
C LEU A 131 5.55 -10.14 -9.51
N THR A 132 4.67 -11.13 -9.59
CA THR A 132 3.28 -11.03 -9.11
C THR A 132 3.18 -11.63 -7.72
N THR A 133 2.93 -10.80 -6.71
CA THR A 133 2.99 -11.24 -5.32
C THR A 133 2.20 -10.33 -4.38
N SER A 134 2.13 -10.75 -3.13
CA SER A 134 1.65 -9.99 -2.00
C SER A 134 2.75 -9.08 -1.47
N PHE A 135 2.39 -7.87 -1.08
CA PHE A 135 3.33 -6.88 -0.54
C PHE A 135 3.06 -6.68 0.94
N VAL A 136 4.04 -7.09 1.74
CA VAL A 136 4.07 -6.93 3.18
C VAL A 136 4.36 -5.47 3.50
N TYR A 137 3.55 -4.89 4.37
CA TYR A 137 3.64 -3.52 4.81
C TYR A 137 4.44 -3.40 6.10
N TYR A 138 5.39 -2.49 6.12
CA TYR A 138 6.09 -2.02 7.30
C TYR A 138 5.85 -0.53 7.44
N VAL A 139 5.51 -0.08 8.66
CA VAL A 139 5.27 1.33 8.96
C VAL A 139 6.51 2.12 8.55
N GLY A 140 6.33 3.07 7.63
CA GLY A 140 7.38 4.00 7.24
C GLY A 140 7.60 5.06 8.32
N CYS A 141 8.87 5.30 8.64
CA CYS A 141 9.34 6.28 9.61
C CYS A 141 8.86 7.72 9.32
#